data_AF-A0A536USE8-F1
#
_entry.id   AF-A0A536USE8-F1
#
_cell.length_a   1.000
_cell.length_b   1.000
_cell.length_c   1.000
_cell.angle_alpha   90.00
_cell.angle_beta   90.00
_cell.angle_gamma   90.00
#
_symmetry.space_group_name_H-M   'P 1'
#
loop_
_entity.id
_entity.type
_entity.pdbx_description
1 polymer ?
#
loop_
_entity_poly.entity_id
_entity_poly.type
_entity_poly.pdbx_seq_one_letter_code
_entity_poly.pdbx_strand_id
1 'polypeptide(L)'
;SVLEQIIRDGEVTRGWLGIEPQELTAELASALTLANSDGVLIRGVMKSGPADRAGMLARDVVQEIDGRPTRDVTALLQQIAALTPGSQAKLKVLREKKPIDLEVTVGKRPKARAS
;
A
#
# COMPACT_ATOMS: atom_id res chain seq x y z
N SER A 1 19.74 25.20 -23.50
CA SER A 1 19.58 23.73 -23.48
C SER A 1 18.93 23.34 -22.17
N VAL A 2 17.85 22.56 -22.23
CA VAL A 2 16.81 22.43 -21.17
C VAL A 2 17.24 21.46 -20.05
N LEU A 3 18.47 21.60 -19.56
CA LEU A 3 19.10 20.66 -18.63
C LEU A 3 19.21 21.19 -17.18
N GLU A 4 18.61 22.35 -16.87
CA GLU A 4 18.88 23.05 -15.60
C GLU A 4 17.62 23.40 -14.77
N GLN A 5 16.52 22.65 -14.89
CA GLN A 5 15.31 22.93 -14.09
C GLN A 5 14.69 21.77 -13.31
N ILE A 6 15.37 20.63 -13.13
CA ILE A 6 14.80 19.48 -12.37
C ILE A 6 15.69 19.03 -11.20
N ILE A 7 16.43 19.94 -10.56
CA ILE A 7 17.17 19.63 -9.32
C ILE A 7 17.02 20.80 -8.33
N ARG A 8 15.78 21.11 -7.96
CA ARG A 8 15.49 21.77 -6.69
C ARG A 8 14.87 20.68 -5.80
N ASP A 9 15.68 20.16 -4.87
CA ASP A 9 15.33 19.17 -3.84
C ASP A 9 15.26 17.69 -4.27
N GLY A 10 16.35 17.19 -4.85
CA GLY A 10 16.54 15.87 -5.47
C GLY A 10 16.41 14.60 -4.58
N GLU A 11 15.35 14.46 -3.79
CA GLU A 11 14.88 13.17 -3.26
C GLU A 11 13.34 13.12 -3.30
N VAL A 12 12.74 12.43 -4.28
CA VAL A 12 11.31 12.09 -4.23
C VAL A 12 11.12 11.12 -3.06
N THR A 13 10.83 11.67 -1.88
CA THR A 13 10.66 10.93 -0.62
C THR A 13 9.30 10.26 -0.65
N ARG A 14 9.23 9.11 -1.32
CA ARG A 14 8.00 8.31 -1.47
C ARG A 14 7.64 7.61 -0.17
N GLY A 15 6.35 7.56 0.12
CA GLY A 15 5.80 6.73 1.18
C GLY A 15 6.11 5.24 0.97
N TRP A 16 6.22 4.52 2.09
CA TRP A 16 6.47 3.09 2.11
C TRP A 16 5.78 2.45 3.31
N LEU A 17 5.04 1.37 3.06
CA LEU A 17 4.31 0.64 4.11
C LEU A 17 4.92 -0.73 4.45
N GLY A 18 5.87 -1.23 3.66
CA GLY A 18 6.44 -2.57 3.87
C GLY A 18 5.45 -3.70 3.57
N ILE A 19 4.75 -3.62 2.45
CA ILE A 19 3.76 -4.61 2.00
C ILE A 19 4.16 -5.21 0.66
N GLU A 20 3.70 -6.44 0.41
CA GLU A 20 3.79 -7.13 -0.87
C GLU A 20 2.40 -7.23 -1.50
N PRO A 21 2.03 -6.29 -2.38
CA PRO A 21 0.75 -6.34 -3.06
C PRO A 21 0.72 -7.42 -4.13
N GLN A 22 -0.45 -7.98 -4.35
CA GLN A 22 -0.77 -8.93 -5.40
C GLN A 22 -2.13 -8.58 -5.99
N GLU A 23 -2.27 -8.75 -7.31
CA GLU A 23 -3.56 -8.56 -7.97
C GLU A 23 -4.61 -9.53 -7.41
N LEU A 24 -5.82 -9.00 -7.20
CA LEU A 24 -6.97 -9.80 -6.81
C LEU A 24 -7.68 -10.30 -8.07
N THR A 25 -7.30 -11.50 -8.53
CA THR A 25 -7.98 -12.15 -9.66
C THR A 25 -9.39 -12.62 -9.26
N ALA A 26 -10.28 -12.83 -10.23
CA ALA A 26 -11.62 -13.37 -9.98
C ALA A 26 -11.58 -14.75 -9.27
N GLU A 27 -10.58 -15.56 -9.59
CA GLU A 27 -10.33 -16.86 -8.97
C GLU A 27 -9.97 -16.72 -7.49
N LEU A 28 -9.07 -15.79 -7.16
CA LEU A 28 -8.68 -15.49 -5.77
C LEU A 28 -9.82 -14.87 -4.99
N ALA A 29 -10.56 -13.93 -5.59
CA ALA A 29 -11.75 -13.34 -4.98
C ALA A 29 -12.79 -14.41 -4.65
N SER A 30 -13.02 -15.36 -5.55
CA SER A 30 -13.93 -16.50 -5.34
C SER A 30 -13.43 -17.43 -4.23
N ALA A 31 -12.14 -17.75 -4.21
CA ALA A 31 -11.51 -18.56 -3.16
C ALA A 31 -11.58 -17.91 -1.78
N LEU A 32 -11.56 -16.58 -1.72
CA LEU A 32 -11.76 -15.78 -0.50
C LEU A 32 -13.25 -15.49 -0.22
N THR A 33 -14.14 -15.93 -1.12
CA THR A 33 -15.60 -15.71 -1.08
C THR A 33 -15.95 -14.23 -0.91
N LEU A 34 -15.32 -13.40 -1.74
CA LEU A 34 -15.58 -11.97 -1.84
C LEU A 34 -16.70 -11.71 -2.86
N ALA A 35 -17.47 -10.65 -2.66
CA ALA A 35 -18.56 -10.29 -3.56
C ALA A 35 -18.05 -9.74 -4.91
N ASN A 36 -16.86 -9.15 -4.91
CA ASN A 36 -16.20 -8.58 -6.08
C ASN A 36 -14.69 -8.84 -6.03
N SER A 37 -14.02 -8.64 -7.17
CA SER A 37 -12.56 -8.67 -7.31
C SER A 37 -11.94 -7.27 -7.19
N ASP A 38 -12.66 -6.31 -6.62
CA ASP A 38 -12.15 -4.97 -6.39
C ASP A 38 -11.24 -4.99 -5.15
N GLY A 39 -10.09 -4.32 -5.24
CA GLY A 39 -9.13 -4.26 -4.16
C GLY A 39 -7.78 -4.85 -4.51
N VAL A 40 -6.89 -4.86 -3.52
CA VAL A 40 -5.55 -5.44 -3.67
C VAL A 40 -5.28 -6.43 -2.56
N LEU A 41 -4.94 -7.65 -2.93
CA LEU A 41 -4.56 -8.70 -2.00
C LEU A 41 -3.16 -8.41 -1.45
N ILE A 42 -3.00 -8.47 -0.14
CA ILE A 42 -1.70 -8.42 0.51
C ILE A 42 -1.15 -9.84 0.61
N ARG A 43 -0.17 -10.17 -0.23
CA ARG A 43 0.49 -11.48 -0.19
C ARG A 43 1.36 -11.62 1.06
N GLY A 44 2.02 -10.53 1.46
CA GLY A 44 2.95 -10.52 2.57
C GLY A 44 3.10 -9.14 3.18
N VAL A 45 3.50 -9.14 4.45
CA VAL A 45 3.83 -7.93 5.21
C VAL A 45 5.24 -8.09 5.74
N MET A 46 6.08 -7.08 5.53
CA MET A 46 7.45 -7.09 6.03
C MET A 46 7.44 -6.97 7.55
N LYS A 47 8.04 -7.95 8.23
CA LYS A 47 8.18 -7.96 9.69
C LYS A 47 8.88 -6.69 10.17
N SER A 48 8.36 -6.11 11.25
CA SER A 48 8.79 -4.83 11.81
C SER A 48 8.64 -3.65 10.84
N GLY A 49 7.91 -3.81 9.73
CA GLY A 49 7.57 -2.74 8.79
C GLY A 49 6.40 -1.87 9.30
N PRO A 50 6.12 -0.74 8.63
CA PRO A 50 4.99 0.12 8.97
C PRO A 50 3.64 -0.59 9.06
N ALA A 51 3.30 -1.40 8.07
CA ALA A 51 2.04 -2.14 8.03
C ALA A 51 1.97 -3.25 9.08
N ASP A 52 3.09 -3.92 9.38
CA ASP A 52 3.18 -4.92 10.45
C ASP A 52 2.90 -4.29 11.83
N ARG A 53 3.53 -3.14 12.11
CA ARG A 53 3.30 -2.38 13.35
C ARG A 53 1.86 -1.89 13.50
N ALA A 54 1.17 -1.67 12.38
CA ALA A 54 -0.24 -1.30 12.36
C ALA A 54 -1.19 -2.51 12.45
N GLY A 55 -0.66 -3.75 12.48
CA GLY A 55 -1.46 -4.98 12.57
C GLY A 55 -2.05 -5.45 11.23
N MET A 56 -1.53 -4.99 10.10
CA MET A 56 -1.87 -5.57 8.79
C MET A 56 -1.29 -6.98 8.68
N LEU A 57 -2.03 -7.88 8.03
CA LEU A 57 -1.65 -9.28 7.86
C LEU A 57 -1.67 -9.68 6.38
N ALA A 58 -0.96 -10.76 6.08
CA ALA A 58 -1.15 -11.44 4.81
C ALA A 58 -2.60 -11.91 4.67
N ARG A 59 -3.10 -11.93 3.43
CA ARG A 59 -4.50 -12.21 3.05
C ARG A 59 -5.50 -11.09 3.34
N ASP A 60 -5.05 -9.96 3.89
CA ASP A 60 -5.88 -8.75 3.88
C ASP A 60 -6.10 -8.28 2.45
N VAL A 61 -7.29 -7.75 2.17
CA VAL A 61 -7.58 -7.08 0.89
C VAL A 61 -7.78 -5.60 1.15
N VAL A 62 -6.90 -4.75 0.61
CA VAL A 62 -7.01 -3.29 0.72
C VAL A 62 -8.11 -2.81 -0.22
N GLN A 63 -9.05 -2.05 0.32
CA GLN A 63 -10.18 -1.48 -0.41
C GLN A 63 -10.04 0.04 -0.57
N GLU A 64 -9.51 0.73 0.45
CA GLU A 64 -9.36 2.19 0.44
C GLU A 64 -8.10 2.63 1.19
N ILE A 65 -7.50 3.75 0.75
CA ILE A 65 -6.45 4.49 1.46
C ILE A 65 -6.88 5.96 1.58
N ASP A 66 -6.98 6.48 2.80
CA ASP A 66 -7.45 7.84 3.13
C ASP A 66 -8.79 8.18 2.45
N GLY A 67 -9.71 7.21 2.44
CA GLY A 67 -11.03 7.33 1.81
C GLY A 67 -11.01 7.31 0.28
N ARG A 68 -9.85 7.10 -0.36
CA ARG A 68 -9.76 6.89 -1.81
C ARG A 68 -9.83 5.40 -2.13
N PRO A 69 -10.76 4.97 -3.00
CA PRO A 69 -10.84 3.57 -3.43
C PRO A 69 -9.53 3.09 -4.07
N THR A 70 -9.17 1.85 -3.77
CA THR A 70 -8.00 1.16 -4.31
C THR A 70 -8.51 -0.02 -5.13
N ARG A 71 -8.51 0.10 -6.46
CA ARG A 71 -9.08 -0.93 -7.35
C ARG A 71 -8.08 -1.97 -7.82
N ASP A 72 -6.81 -1.58 -7.91
CA ASP A 72 -5.74 -2.41 -8.43
C ASP A 72 -4.39 -2.06 -7.78
N VAL A 73 -3.38 -2.89 -8.06
CA VAL A 73 -2.02 -2.76 -7.52
C VAL A 73 -1.39 -1.42 -7.93
N THR A 74 -1.67 -0.93 -9.15
CA THR A 74 -1.11 0.32 -9.65
C THR A 74 -1.63 1.51 -8.83
N ALA A 75 -2.94 1.58 -8.60
CA ALA A 75 -3.59 2.59 -7.77
C ALA A 75 -3.06 2.54 -6.33
N LEU A 76 -2.92 1.35 -5.75
CA LEU A 76 -2.34 1.17 -4.41
C LEU A 76 -0.93 1.76 -4.32
N LEU A 77 -0.04 1.38 -5.25
CA LEU A 77 1.34 1.82 -5.25
C LEU A 77 1.45 3.34 -5.46
N GLN A 78 0.60 3.91 -6.32
CA GLN A 78 0.54 5.36 -6.54
C GLN A 78 0.06 6.11 -5.29
N GLN A 79 -1.02 5.63 -4.65
CA GLN A 79 -1.55 6.19 -3.42
C GLN A 79 -0.50 6.16 -2.31
N ILE A 80 0.16 5.01 -2.09
CA ILE A 80 1.23 4.86 -1.09
C ILE A 80 2.41 5.77 -1.40
N ALA A 81 2.83 5.87 -2.66
CA ALA A 81 3.96 6.71 -3.04
C ALA A 81 3.68 8.20 -2.84
N ALA A 82 2.42 8.63 -2.91
CA ALA A 82 1.97 9.99 -2.66
C ALA A 82 1.84 10.32 -1.16
N LEU A 83 1.87 9.32 -0.27
CA LEU A 83 1.85 9.55 1.17
C LEU A 83 3.17 10.16 1.65
N THR A 84 3.07 11.09 2.60
CA THR A 84 4.23 11.73 3.22
C THR A 84 4.82 10.82 4.30
N PRO A 85 6.11 10.45 4.25
CA PRO A 85 6.72 9.70 5.34
C PRO A 85 6.60 10.42 6.69
N GLY A 86 6.26 9.65 7.72
CA GLY A 86 5.96 10.16 9.06
C GLY A 86 4.48 10.52 9.28
N SER A 87 3.67 10.66 8.22
CA SER A 87 2.23 10.87 8.38
C SER A 87 1.51 9.57 8.75
N GLN A 88 0.30 9.69 9.27
CA GLN A 88 -0.64 8.57 9.39
C GLN A 88 -1.47 8.46 8.11
N ALA A 89 -1.73 7.24 7.67
CA ALA A 89 -2.66 6.92 6.61
C ALA A 89 -3.72 5.94 7.13
N LYS A 90 -4.98 6.15 6.77
CA LYS A 90 -6.09 5.27 7.13
C LYS A 90 -6.33 4.27 6.01
N LEU A 91 -6.20 2.99 6.31
CA LEU A 91 -6.44 1.91 5.36
C LEU A 91 -7.70 1.17 5.77
N LYS A 92 -8.66 1.05 4.85
CA LYS A 92 -9.76 0.10 5.00
C LYS A 92 -9.36 -1.19 4.32
N VAL A 93 -9.28 -2.26 5.11
CA VAL A 93 -8.99 -3.60 4.63
C VAL A 93 -10.15 -4.54 4.90
N LEU A 94 -10.24 -5.60 4.12
CA LEU A 94 -11.15 -6.70 4.35
C LEU A 94 -10.35 -7.90 4.83
N ARG A 95 -10.64 -8.37 6.05
CA ARG A 95 -10.02 -9.56 6.65
C ARG A 95 -11.11 -10.54 7.00
N GLU A 96 -11.05 -11.74 6.44
CA GLU A 96 -12.08 -12.77 6.66
C GLU A 96 -13.51 -12.23 6.45
N LYS A 97 -13.69 -11.41 5.40
CA LYS A 97 -14.97 -10.76 5.02
C LYS A 97 -15.45 -9.67 5.98
N LYS A 98 -14.67 -9.29 6.98
CA LYS A 98 -14.99 -8.19 7.89
C LYS A 98 -14.15 -6.96 7.52
N PRO A 99 -14.78 -5.77 7.41
CA PRO A 99 -14.03 -4.54 7.25
C PRO A 99 -13.25 -4.25 8.53
N ILE A 100 -11.98 -3.91 8.38
CA ILE A 100 -11.08 -3.47 9.44
C ILE A 100 -10.44 -2.17 8.99
N ASP A 101 -10.52 -1.15 9.83
CA ASP A 101 -9.80 0.09 9.62
C ASP A 101 -8.45 0.01 10.36
N LEU A 102 -7.36 0.27 9.63
CA LEU A 102 -6.01 0.27 10.15
C LEU A 102 -5.40 1.67 9.99
N GLU A 103 -4.77 2.18 11.04
CA GLU A 103 -3.98 3.41 10.97
C GLU A 103 -2.50 3.06 10.86
N VAL A 104 -1.89 3.39 9.72
CA VAL A 104 -0.50 3.04 9.42
C VAL A 104 0.36 4.31 9.41
N THR A 105 1.40 4.34 10.22
CA THR A 105 2.42 5.41 10.15
C THR A 105 3.37 5.16 8.99
N VAL A 106 3.32 6.02 7.97
CA VAL A 106 4.03 5.86 6.71
C VAL A 106 5.54 5.91 6.94
N GLY A 107 6.27 4.89 6.51
CA GLY A 107 7.71 4.85 6.56
C GLY A 107 8.37 5.56 5.38
N LYS A 108 9.64 5.94 5.52
CA LYS A 108 10.48 6.34 4.39
C LYS A 108 11.01 5.06 3.72
N ARG A 109 10.86 4.93 2.40
CA ARG A 109 11.43 3.79 1.66
C ARG A 109 12.96 3.78 1.87
N PRO A 110 13.56 2.67 2.35
CA PRO A 110 15.01 2.55 2.39
C PRO A 110 15.60 2.72 0.98
N LYS A 111 16.72 3.43 0.84
CA LYS A 111 17.40 3.54 -0.46
C LYS A 111 17.72 2.12 -0.96
N ALA A 112 17.23 1.76 -2.15
CA ALA A 112 17.81 0.64 -2.86
C ALA A 112 19.27 1.00 -3.07
N ARG A 113 20.17 0.28 -2.39
CA ARG A 113 21.61 0.46 -2.62
C ARG A 113 21.81 0.05 -4.08
N ALA A 114 22.07 1.03 -4.95
CA ALA A 114 22.53 0.74 -6.30
C ALA A 114 23.86 0.00 -6.13
N SER A 115 23.87 -1.27 -6.53
CA SER A 115 25.09 -2.06 -6.73
C SER A 115 25.73 -1.68 -8.04
#